data_AF-A0A7W0U6P1-F1
#
_entry.id   AF-A0A7W0U6P1-F1
#
_cell.length_a   1.000
_cell.length_b   1.000
_cell.length_c   1.000
_cell.angle_alpha   90.00
_cell.angle_beta   90.00
_cell.angle_gamma   90.00
#
_symmetry.space_group_name_H-M   'P 1'
#
loop_
_entity.id
_entity.type
_entity.pdbx_description
1 polymer ?
#
loop_
_entity_poly.entity_id
_entity_poly.type
_entity_poly.pdbx_seq_one_letter_code
_entity_poly.pdbx_strand_id
1 'polypeptide(L)'
;MERLPPFVRRFGRPRGEMRRAIASLSRYIAGNAQGKRFQFCWCDLWTCPSNLTNVFAFEDDYAMGILSSSAHLAWAKGESSTLRVDLRYTPTSAFETFPWPEPTAEAYEAIGDLSRRMYERRSEICVERGIGLTTLYNQVDDGAFTDLRDLHRALDEAVAVSYGWPRTAAHDPADSNARLLALNEEIASGRRPYAPFAAGQPLTG
;
A
#
# COMPACT_ATOMS: atom_id res chain seq x y z
N MET A 1 -7.94 40.33 5.71
CA MET A 1 -8.55 39.50 4.64
C MET A 1 -7.78 39.78 3.36
N GLU A 2 -6.69 39.05 3.15
CA GLU A 2 -5.69 39.34 2.11
C GLU A 2 -6.15 38.75 0.77
N ARG A 3 -6.20 39.61 -0.26
CA ARG A 3 -6.74 39.29 -1.59
C ARG A 3 -5.64 38.61 -2.41
N LEU A 4 -5.78 37.31 -2.65
CA LEU A 4 -4.84 36.54 -3.46
C LEU A 4 -4.78 37.07 -4.92
N PRO A 5 -3.61 37.06 -5.57
CA PRO A 5 -3.41 37.62 -6.91
C PRO A 5 -4.14 36.84 -8.03
N PRO A 6 -4.40 37.47 -9.19
CA PRO A 6 -5.33 36.99 -10.23
C PRO A 6 -4.90 35.73 -10.99
N PHE A 7 -3.70 35.19 -10.75
CA PHE A 7 -3.19 34.00 -11.44
C PHE A 7 -3.33 32.69 -10.65
N VAL A 8 -3.82 32.72 -9.40
CA VAL A 8 -4.07 31.49 -8.62
C VAL A 8 -5.38 30.86 -9.09
N ARG A 9 -5.35 30.11 -10.20
CA ARG A 9 -6.40 29.14 -10.50
C ARG A 9 -6.38 28.09 -9.40
N ARG A 10 -7.37 28.14 -8.50
CA ARG A 10 -7.62 27.14 -7.46
C ARG A 10 -8.08 25.83 -8.12
N PHE A 11 -7.15 25.09 -8.72
CA PHE A 11 -7.42 23.85 -9.48
C PHE A 11 -7.73 22.63 -8.58
N GLY A 12 -7.88 22.84 -7.28
CA GLY A 12 -8.29 21.80 -6.32
C GLY A 12 -8.67 22.39 -4.97
N ARG A 13 -9.49 21.66 -4.19
CA ARG A 13 -9.71 21.99 -2.78
C ARG A 13 -8.36 21.93 -2.05
N PRO A 14 -8.06 22.86 -1.12
CA PRO A 14 -6.91 22.73 -0.23
C PRO A 14 -6.98 21.38 0.47
N ARG A 15 -5.91 20.58 0.40
CA ARG A 15 -5.83 19.24 1.02
C ARG A 15 -5.68 19.31 2.55
N GLY A 16 -6.56 20.08 3.19
CA GLY A 16 -6.51 20.35 4.63
C GLY A 16 -6.74 19.09 5.46
N GLU A 17 -7.63 18.19 5.02
CA GLU A 17 -7.89 16.90 5.69
C GLU A 17 -6.67 16.00 5.66
N MET A 18 -6.07 15.79 4.47
CA MET A 18 -4.82 15.05 4.32
C MET A 18 -3.71 15.65 5.20
N ARG A 19 -3.51 16.98 5.16
CA ARG A 19 -2.48 17.62 5.99
C ARG A 19 -2.73 17.47 7.49
N ARG A 20 -3.99 17.50 7.94
CA ARG A 20 -4.32 17.23 9.34
C ARG A 20 -4.06 15.78 9.72
N ALA A 21 -4.39 14.83 8.86
CA ALA A 21 -4.20 13.41 9.10
C ALA A 21 -2.73 13.02 9.25
N ILE A 22 -1.82 13.67 8.50
CA ILE A 22 -0.38 13.40 8.60
C ILE A 22 0.34 14.29 9.61
N ALA A 23 -0.29 15.34 10.17
CA ALA A 23 0.41 16.35 10.95
C ALA A 23 1.07 15.82 12.23
N SER A 24 0.51 14.76 12.82
CA SER A 24 1.05 14.11 14.02
C SER A 24 2.09 13.03 13.72
N LEU A 25 2.25 12.63 12.46
CA LEU A 25 3.12 11.52 12.07
C LEU A 25 4.54 12.02 11.80
N SER A 26 5.52 11.16 12.03
CA SER A 26 6.91 11.45 11.67
C SER A 26 7.16 11.36 10.15
N ARG A 27 6.44 10.45 9.49
CA ARG A 27 6.50 10.14 8.06
C ARG A 27 5.15 9.60 7.58
N TYR A 28 4.93 9.57 6.27
CA TYR A 28 3.73 8.97 5.69
C TYR A 28 4.06 8.16 4.44
N ILE A 29 3.11 7.32 4.00
CA ILE A 29 3.26 6.50 2.80
C ILE A 29 2.68 7.23 1.60
N ALA A 30 3.45 7.34 0.53
CA ALA A 30 3.00 7.82 -0.76
C ALA A 30 3.02 6.70 -1.80
N GLY A 31 1.96 6.58 -2.60
CA GLY A 31 1.87 5.63 -3.70
C GLY A 31 1.52 6.30 -5.02
N ASN A 32 1.97 5.75 -6.15
CA ASN A 32 1.52 6.24 -7.46
C ASN A 32 0.03 5.92 -7.67
N ALA A 33 -0.72 6.87 -8.23
CA ALA A 33 -2.13 6.67 -8.53
C ALA A 33 -2.36 5.91 -9.84
N GLN A 34 -1.35 5.85 -10.72
CA GLN A 34 -1.45 5.19 -12.02
C GLN A 34 -0.14 4.50 -12.40
N GLY A 35 -0.24 3.37 -13.09
CA GLY A 35 0.89 2.67 -13.70
C GLY A 35 0.70 1.15 -13.73
N LYS A 36 1.64 0.44 -14.36
CA LYS A 36 1.68 -1.03 -14.40
C LYS A 36 1.72 -1.66 -13.00
N ARG A 37 2.34 -0.97 -12.03
CA ARG A 37 2.52 -1.41 -10.65
C ARG A 37 2.19 -0.28 -9.70
N PHE A 38 1.63 -0.62 -8.55
CA PHE A 38 1.57 0.28 -7.41
C PHE A 38 2.86 0.13 -6.61
N GLN A 39 3.54 1.25 -6.43
CA GLN A 39 4.84 1.38 -5.79
C GLN A 39 4.67 2.42 -4.69
N PHE A 40 5.07 2.04 -3.48
CA PHE A 40 4.93 2.86 -2.29
C PHE A 40 6.30 3.29 -1.78
N CYS A 41 6.41 4.53 -1.32
CA CYS A 41 7.61 5.07 -0.69
C CYS A 41 7.27 5.81 0.61
N TRP A 42 8.26 5.89 1.50
CA TRP A 42 8.20 6.78 2.65
C TRP A 42 8.41 8.23 2.20
N CYS A 43 7.65 9.15 2.78
CA CYS A 43 7.76 10.58 2.53
C CYS A 43 7.74 11.35 3.85
N ASP A 44 8.57 12.38 3.92
CA ASP A 44 8.58 13.34 5.01
C ASP A 44 7.43 14.35 4.89
N LEU A 45 7.00 14.94 6.01
CA LEU A 45 5.90 15.90 6.07
C LEU A 45 6.07 17.17 5.20
N TRP A 46 7.32 17.53 4.88
CA TRP A 46 7.61 18.69 4.02
C TRP A 46 7.36 18.38 2.54
N THR A 47 7.29 17.10 2.16
CA THR A 47 6.96 16.67 0.80
C THR A 47 5.52 17.06 0.48
N CYS A 48 5.30 17.60 -0.73
CA CYS A 48 3.96 17.96 -1.21
C CYS A 48 3.55 17.03 -2.35
N PRO A 49 2.78 15.96 -2.07
CA PRO A 49 2.34 15.01 -3.09
C PRO A 49 1.49 15.68 -4.16
N SER A 50 1.73 15.32 -5.42
CA SER A 50 0.94 15.81 -6.55
C SER A 50 -0.44 15.14 -6.61
N ASN A 51 -1.28 15.50 -7.59
CA ASN A 51 -2.61 14.92 -7.81
C ASN A 51 -2.60 13.48 -8.31
N LEU A 52 -1.46 12.98 -8.80
CA LEU A 52 -1.28 11.60 -9.23
C LEU A 52 -0.57 10.74 -8.19
N THR A 53 -0.59 11.17 -6.93
CA THR A 53 0.00 10.46 -5.79
C THR A 53 -1.08 10.27 -4.73
N ASN A 54 -1.28 9.03 -4.31
CA ASN A 54 -2.11 8.68 -3.17
C ASN A 54 -1.29 8.77 -1.89
N VAL A 55 -1.94 9.22 -0.81
CA VAL A 55 -1.31 9.44 0.49
C VAL A 55 -2.03 8.59 1.52
N PHE A 56 -1.29 7.79 2.26
CA PHE A 56 -1.80 6.97 3.36
C PHE A 56 -1.15 7.46 4.66
N ALA A 57 -1.98 7.81 5.63
CA ALA A 57 -1.55 8.35 6.92
C ALA A 57 -1.16 7.22 7.89
N PHE A 58 -0.15 6.45 7.50
CA PHE A 58 0.49 5.42 8.33
C PHE A 58 1.97 5.73 8.46
N GLU A 59 2.55 5.42 9.61
CA GLU A 59 3.99 5.52 9.86
C GLU A 59 4.67 4.18 10.21
N ASP A 60 3.88 3.12 10.30
CA ASP A 60 4.32 1.76 10.64
C ASP A 60 4.72 0.93 9.41
N ASP A 61 5.72 0.07 9.61
CA ASP A 61 6.24 -0.80 8.55
C ASP A 61 5.23 -1.90 8.17
N TYR A 62 4.29 -2.26 9.05
CA TYR A 62 3.24 -3.24 8.78
C TYR A 62 2.31 -2.77 7.67
N ALA A 63 1.77 -1.55 7.76
CA ALA A 63 0.92 -0.96 6.74
C ALA A 63 1.64 -0.85 5.40
N MET A 64 2.93 -0.49 5.41
CA MET A 64 3.77 -0.52 4.20
C MET A 64 3.85 -1.94 3.60
N GLY A 65 3.95 -2.97 4.44
CA GLY A 65 4.00 -4.37 4.04
C GLY A 65 2.70 -4.83 3.40
N ILE A 66 1.57 -4.56 4.04
CA ILE A 66 0.23 -4.87 3.50
C ILE A 66 0.02 -4.19 2.15
N LEU A 67 0.30 -2.88 2.05
CA LEU A 67 0.15 -2.13 0.81
C LEU A 67 1.06 -2.65 -0.31
N SER A 68 2.27 -3.10 0.03
CA SER A 68 3.24 -3.64 -0.92
C SER A 68 3.01 -5.12 -1.30
N SER A 69 2.04 -5.80 -0.68
CA SER A 69 1.79 -7.23 -0.89
C SER A 69 1.08 -7.55 -2.21
N SER A 70 1.25 -8.78 -2.68
CA SER A 70 0.55 -9.34 -3.84
C SER A 70 -0.97 -9.36 -3.63
N ALA A 71 -1.43 -9.59 -2.40
CA ALA A 71 -2.85 -9.58 -2.04
C ALA A 71 -3.49 -8.21 -2.27
N HIS A 72 -2.84 -7.14 -1.80
CA HIS A 72 -3.33 -5.78 -2.04
C HIS A 72 -3.28 -5.42 -3.53
N LEU A 73 -2.24 -5.83 -4.25
CA LEU A 73 -2.15 -5.63 -5.69
C LEU A 73 -3.25 -6.39 -6.45
N ALA A 74 -3.57 -7.62 -6.04
CA ALA A 74 -4.63 -8.43 -6.64
C ALA A 74 -6.01 -7.79 -6.44
N TRP A 75 -6.30 -7.32 -5.22
CA TRP A 75 -7.52 -6.57 -4.92
C TRP A 75 -7.62 -5.29 -5.73
N ALA A 76 -6.58 -4.46 -5.71
CA ALA A 76 -6.57 -3.19 -6.42
C ALA A 76 -6.74 -3.40 -7.93
N LYS A 77 -6.25 -4.50 -8.50
CA LYS A 77 -6.50 -4.88 -9.89
C LYS A 77 -7.95 -5.29 -10.13
N GLY A 78 -8.52 -6.13 -9.26
CA GLY A 78 -9.91 -6.60 -9.35
C GLY A 78 -10.94 -5.48 -9.26
N GLU A 79 -10.72 -4.51 -8.36
CA GLU A 79 -11.64 -3.40 -8.09
C GLU A 79 -11.35 -2.12 -8.91
N SER A 80 -10.28 -2.10 -9.72
CA SER A 80 -9.98 -0.95 -10.59
C SER A 80 -10.69 -1.05 -11.95
N SER A 81 -11.30 0.05 -12.39
CA SER A 81 -11.70 0.18 -13.79
C SER A 81 -10.46 0.34 -14.66
N THR A 82 -10.24 -0.61 -15.57
CA THR A 82 -9.06 -0.63 -16.45
C THR A 82 -9.16 0.47 -17.51
N LEU A 83 -8.24 1.43 -17.50
CA LEU A 83 -8.15 2.45 -18.55
C LEU A 83 -7.17 1.98 -19.61
N ARG A 84 -7.68 1.13 -20.51
CA ARG A 84 -7.02 0.54 -21.69
C ARG A 84 -5.79 -0.35 -21.44
N VAL A 85 -4.84 0.01 -20.57
CA VAL A 85 -3.63 -0.78 -20.25
C VAL A 85 -3.08 -0.50 -18.84
N ASP A 86 -3.23 0.73 -18.32
CA ASP A 86 -2.68 1.12 -17.00
C ASP A 86 -3.72 1.02 -15.89
N LEU A 87 -3.31 0.47 -14.75
CA LEU A 87 -4.14 0.40 -13.55
C LEU A 87 -4.26 1.79 -12.94
N ARG A 88 -5.48 2.15 -12.52
CA ARG A 88 -5.76 3.38 -11.79
C ARG A 88 -6.14 3.02 -10.36
N TYR A 89 -5.27 3.38 -9.41
CA TYR A 89 -5.58 3.26 -8.00
C TYR A 89 -6.55 4.35 -7.60
N THR A 90 -7.75 3.96 -7.21
CA THR A 90 -8.74 4.87 -6.65
C THR A 90 -8.91 4.54 -5.17
N PRO A 91 -8.51 5.43 -4.24
CA PRO A 91 -8.57 5.14 -2.80
C PRO A 91 -9.94 4.64 -2.33
N THR A 92 -11.02 5.21 -2.83
CA THR A 92 -12.39 4.84 -2.45
C THR A 92 -12.80 3.44 -2.91
N SER A 93 -12.24 2.91 -3.99
CA SER A 93 -12.59 1.57 -4.51
C SER A 93 -11.54 0.50 -4.22
N ALA A 94 -10.29 0.90 -3.95
CA ALA A 94 -9.19 -0.04 -3.71
C ALA A 94 -8.75 -0.08 -2.25
N PHE A 95 -8.74 1.05 -1.53
CA PHE A 95 -8.27 1.09 -0.15
C PHE A 95 -9.43 0.96 0.85
N GLU A 96 -10.50 1.73 0.68
CA GLU A 96 -11.64 1.76 1.62
C GLU A 96 -12.42 0.44 1.67
N THR A 97 -12.43 -0.30 0.56
CA THR A 97 -13.09 -1.61 0.43
C THR A 97 -12.17 -2.78 0.74
N PHE A 98 -10.87 -2.54 0.92
CA PHE A 98 -9.90 -3.61 1.14
C PHE A 98 -10.14 -4.24 2.52
N PRO A 99 -10.32 -5.56 2.59
CA PRO A 99 -10.41 -6.23 3.88
C PRO A 99 -8.99 -6.41 4.45
N TRP A 100 -8.62 -5.54 5.39
CA TRP A 100 -7.40 -5.60 6.17
C TRP A 100 -7.34 -6.87 7.03
N PRO A 101 -6.16 -7.49 7.20
CA PRO A 101 -6.03 -8.62 8.10
C PRO A 101 -6.10 -8.14 9.56
N GLU A 102 -6.55 -9.03 10.44
CA GLU A 102 -6.48 -8.88 11.89
C GLU A 102 -5.38 -9.83 12.43
N PRO A 103 -4.09 -9.48 12.25
CA PRO A 103 -2.98 -10.36 12.59
C PRO A 103 -2.84 -10.53 14.12
N THR A 104 -2.20 -11.63 14.53
CA THR A 104 -1.64 -11.70 15.89
C THR A 104 -0.47 -10.71 16.03
N ALA A 105 -0.07 -10.38 17.26
CA ALA A 105 1.06 -9.49 17.50
C ALA A 105 2.35 -9.98 16.83
N GLU A 106 2.58 -11.29 16.82
CA GLU A 106 3.74 -11.91 16.19
C GLU A 106 3.70 -11.77 14.66
N ALA A 107 2.51 -11.93 14.05
CA ALA A 107 2.35 -11.76 12.61
C ALA A 107 2.48 -10.29 12.21
N TYR A 108 1.99 -9.35 13.04
CA TYR A 108 2.14 -7.91 12.83
C TYR A 108 3.62 -7.52 12.76
N GLU A 109 4.41 -7.94 13.77
CA GLU A 109 5.86 -7.68 13.82
C GLU A 109 6.62 -8.35 12.67
N ALA A 110 6.29 -9.60 12.35
CA ALA A 110 6.94 -10.33 11.26
C ALA A 110 6.72 -9.67 9.89
N ILE A 111 5.50 -9.20 9.61
CA ILE A 111 5.18 -8.46 8.39
C ILE A 111 5.92 -7.11 8.38
N GLY A 112 5.98 -6.43 9.52
CA GLY A 112 6.74 -5.17 9.67
C GLY A 112 8.24 -5.35 9.37
N ASP A 113 8.88 -6.37 9.93
CA ASP A 113 10.30 -6.65 9.66
C ASP A 113 10.57 -7.01 8.20
N LEU A 114 9.75 -7.89 7.61
CA LEU A 114 9.87 -8.26 6.20
C LEU A 114 9.68 -7.06 5.26
N SER A 115 8.68 -6.22 5.56
CA SER A 115 8.42 -4.97 4.85
C SER A 115 9.61 -4.02 4.90
N ARG A 116 10.19 -3.82 6.09
CA ARG A 116 11.37 -2.97 6.29
C ARG A 116 12.57 -3.48 5.49
N ARG A 117 12.89 -4.77 5.61
CA ARG A 117 14.01 -5.40 4.90
C ARG A 117 13.82 -5.34 3.37
N MET A 118 12.61 -5.57 2.88
CA MET A 118 12.27 -5.42 1.47
C MET A 118 12.46 -3.97 1.01
N TYR A 119 11.99 -3.00 1.80
CA TYR A 119 12.12 -1.57 1.50
C TYR A 119 13.59 -1.12 1.44
N GLU A 120 14.38 -1.47 2.45
CA GLU A 120 15.80 -1.16 2.55
C GLU A 120 16.55 -1.77 1.38
N ARG A 121 16.31 -3.06 1.09
CA ARG A 121 17.02 -3.74 0.00
C ARG A 121 16.72 -3.13 -1.37
N ARG A 122 15.46 -2.79 -1.64
CA ARG A 122 15.06 -2.04 -2.84
C ARG A 122 15.81 -0.70 -2.93
N SER A 123 15.91 0.02 -1.81
CA SER A 123 16.53 1.34 -1.73
C SER A 123 18.04 1.27 -1.99
N GLU A 124 18.71 0.28 -1.39
CA GLU A 124 20.13 -0.02 -1.63
C GLU A 124 20.39 -0.25 -3.12
N ILE A 125 19.64 -1.15 -3.76
CA ILE A 125 19.84 -1.45 -5.19
C ILE A 125 19.64 -0.20 -6.06
N CYS A 126 18.62 0.60 -5.76
CA CYS A 126 18.36 1.86 -6.48
C CYS A 126 19.55 2.83 -6.36
N VAL A 127 20.13 2.98 -5.17
CA VAL A 127 21.28 3.85 -4.92
C VAL A 127 22.55 3.30 -5.58
N GLU A 128 22.85 2.02 -5.37
CA GLU A 128 24.04 1.34 -5.91
C GLU A 128 24.09 1.36 -7.43
N ARG A 129 22.92 1.19 -8.08
CA ARG A 129 22.82 1.12 -9.54
C ARG A 129 22.45 2.45 -10.20
N GLY A 130 22.07 3.47 -9.41
CA GLY A 130 21.57 4.74 -9.92
C GLY A 130 20.30 4.60 -10.76
N ILE A 131 19.41 3.67 -10.40
CA ILE A 131 18.17 3.36 -11.15
C ILE A 131 16.92 3.72 -10.34
N GLY A 132 15.85 4.10 -11.04
CA GLY A 132 14.53 4.28 -10.42
C GLY A 132 13.78 2.94 -10.21
N LEU A 133 12.72 2.99 -9.42
CA LEU A 133 11.89 1.81 -9.09
C LEU A 133 11.34 1.09 -10.33
N THR A 134 10.93 1.82 -11.35
CA THR A 134 10.43 1.21 -12.60
C THR A 134 11.47 0.31 -13.25
N THR A 135 12.71 0.80 -13.36
CA THR A 135 13.82 0.02 -13.94
C THR A 135 14.18 -1.17 -13.04
N LEU A 136 14.24 -0.96 -11.72
CA LEU A 136 14.49 -2.04 -10.76
C LEU A 136 13.49 -3.19 -10.93
N TYR A 137 12.19 -2.89 -10.90
CA TYR A 137 11.17 -3.93 -10.97
C TYR A 137 11.04 -4.58 -12.35
N ASN A 138 11.38 -3.88 -13.44
CA ASN A 138 11.50 -4.54 -14.74
C ASN A 138 12.66 -5.55 -14.74
N GLN A 139 13.81 -5.22 -14.14
CA GLN A 139 14.92 -6.16 -14.01
C GLN A 139 14.58 -7.34 -13.10
N VAL A 140 13.81 -7.12 -12.03
CA VAL A 140 13.29 -8.20 -11.18
C VAL A 140 12.39 -9.16 -11.97
N ASP A 141 11.53 -8.63 -12.85
CA ASP A 141 10.72 -9.46 -13.75
C ASP A 141 11.59 -10.32 -14.67
N ASP A 142 12.69 -9.75 -15.17
CA ASP A 142 13.68 -10.43 -16.01
C ASP A 142 14.56 -11.43 -15.23
N GLY A 143 14.33 -11.57 -13.92
CA GLY A 143 14.99 -12.56 -13.05
C GLY A 143 16.18 -12.03 -12.25
N ALA A 144 16.48 -10.73 -12.30
CA ALA A 144 17.51 -10.11 -11.46
C ALA A 144 17.07 -9.96 -9.99
N PHE A 145 18.03 -9.72 -9.10
CA PHE A 145 17.79 -9.45 -7.67
C PHE A 145 16.88 -10.50 -6.99
N THR A 146 17.32 -11.76 -7.07
CA THR A 146 16.57 -12.90 -6.52
C THR A 146 16.33 -12.76 -5.02
N ASP A 147 17.24 -12.11 -4.31
CA ASP A 147 17.13 -11.72 -2.91
C ASP A 147 15.95 -10.78 -2.65
N LEU A 148 15.77 -9.75 -3.47
CA LEU A 148 14.61 -8.85 -3.37
C LEU A 148 13.31 -9.59 -3.70
N ARG A 149 13.33 -10.47 -4.72
CA ARG A 149 12.19 -11.31 -5.07
C ARG A 149 11.81 -12.27 -3.93
N ASP A 150 12.80 -12.86 -3.26
CA ASP A 150 12.58 -13.75 -2.13
C ASP A 150 12.00 -13.01 -0.93
N LEU A 151 12.38 -11.75 -0.70
CA LEU A 151 11.78 -10.88 0.32
C LEU A 151 10.31 -10.56 0.01
N HIS A 152 9.98 -10.25 -1.25
CA HIS A 152 8.58 -10.09 -1.67
C HIS A 152 7.78 -11.37 -1.45
N ARG A 153 8.32 -12.52 -1.87
CA ARG A 153 7.67 -13.83 -1.67
C ARG A 153 7.40 -14.10 -0.19
N ALA A 154 8.39 -13.83 0.68
CA ALA A 154 8.25 -14.04 2.12
C ALA A 154 7.20 -13.11 2.74
N LEU A 155 7.16 -11.85 2.32
CA LEU A 155 6.14 -10.88 2.73
C LEU A 155 4.74 -11.37 2.31
N ASP A 156 4.56 -11.76 1.05
CA ASP A 156 3.28 -12.22 0.52
C ASP A 156 2.77 -13.47 1.25
N GLU A 157 3.65 -14.42 1.56
CA GLU A 157 3.30 -15.59 2.36
C GLU A 157 2.92 -15.24 3.79
N ALA A 158 3.62 -14.30 4.43
CA ALA A 158 3.29 -13.84 5.78
C ALA A 158 1.92 -13.15 5.81
N VAL A 159 1.59 -12.37 4.78
CA VAL A 159 0.28 -11.75 4.61
C VAL A 159 -0.80 -12.80 4.39
N ALA A 160 -0.60 -13.81 3.53
CA ALA A 160 -1.57 -14.89 3.37
C ALA A 160 -1.83 -15.63 4.70
N VAL A 161 -0.79 -15.88 5.49
CA VAL A 161 -0.93 -16.50 6.82
C VAL A 161 -1.71 -15.60 7.79
N SER A 162 -1.55 -14.27 7.75
CA SER A 162 -2.31 -13.37 8.62
C SER A 162 -3.81 -13.35 8.31
N TYR A 163 -4.20 -13.67 7.07
CA TYR A 163 -5.60 -13.93 6.69
C TYR A 163 -6.10 -15.34 7.04
N GLY A 164 -5.24 -16.22 7.58
CA GLY A 164 -5.56 -17.63 7.83
C GLY A 164 -5.58 -18.48 6.55
N TRP A 165 -4.95 -18.05 5.47
CA TRP A 165 -4.89 -18.76 4.20
C TRP A 165 -3.64 -19.65 4.10
N PRO A 166 -3.66 -20.68 3.23
CA PRO A 166 -2.43 -21.38 2.89
C PRO A 166 -1.45 -20.42 2.19
N ARG A 167 -0.15 -20.59 2.47
CA ARG A 167 0.94 -19.79 1.84
C ARG A 167 0.88 -19.78 0.32
N THR A 168 0.42 -20.87 -0.29
CA THR A 168 0.28 -20.99 -1.74
C THR A 168 -0.72 -20.02 -2.34
N ALA A 169 -1.71 -19.55 -1.57
CA ALA A 169 -2.66 -18.54 -2.02
C ALA A 169 -1.96 -17.21 -2.39
N ALA A 170 -0.85 -16.90 -1.71
CA ALA A 170 -0.04 -15.71 -1.98
C ALA A 170 0.55 -15.68 -3.41
N HIS A 171 0.73 -16.86 -4.01
CA HIS A 171 1.36 -17.05 -5.32
C HIS A 171 0.35 -17.18 -6.46
N ASP A 172 -0.95 -17.16 -6.14
CA ASP A 172 -2.05 -17.16 -7.11
C ASP A 172 -2.91 -15.90 -6.92
N PRO A 173 -2.74 -14.87 -7.77
CA PRO A 173 -3.53 -13.65 -7.69
C PRO A 173 -5.04 -13.87 -7.82
N ALA A 174 -5.47 -14.91 -8.55
CA ALA A 174 -6.89 -15.21 -8.71
C ALA A 174 -7.47 -15.83 -7.43
N ASP A 175 -6.75 -16.76 -6.80
CA ASP A 175 -7.15 -17.35 -5.50
C ASP A 175 -7.16 -16.28 -4.41
N SER A 176 -6.09 -15.47 -4.30
CA SER A 176 -6.02 -14.35 -3.37
C SER A 176 -7.20 -13.38 -3.54
N ASN A 177 -7.51 -12.97 -4.78
CA ASN A 177 -8.62 -12.05 -5.04
C ASN A 177 -9.99 -12.66 -4.71
N ALA A 178 -10.21 -13.94 -5.02
CA ALA A 178 -11.46 -14.63 -4.69
C ALA A 178 -11.68 -14.71 -3.17
N ARG A 179 -10.62 -14.97 -2.40
CA ARG A 179 -10.68 -15.00 -0.93
C ARG A 179 -10.93 -13.62 -0.34
N LEU A 180 -10.30 -12.58 -0.87
CA LEU A 180 -10.56 -11.18 -0.47
C LEU A 180 -12.01 -10.78 -0.75
N LEU A 181 -12.56 -11.18 -1.91
CA LEU A 181 -13.95 -10.90 -2.25
C LEU A 181 -14.92 -11.57 -1.27
N ALA A 182 -14.71 -12.84 -0.96
CA ALA A 182 -15.53 -13.56 0.03
C ALA A 182 -15.46 -12.89 1.41
N LEU A 183 -14.26 -12.48 1.85
CA LEU A 183 -14.07 -11.77 3.12
C LEU A 183 -14.78 -10.40 3.12
N ASN A 184 -14.68 -9.65 2.02
CA ASN A 184 -15.37 -8.37 1.87
C ASN A 184 -16.90 -8.55 1.91
N GLU A 185 -17.45 -9.58 1.28
CA GLU A 185 -18.88 -9.90 1.36
C GLU A 185 -19.34 -10.26 2.78
N GLU A 186 -18.55 -11.02 3.54
CA GLU A 186 -18.83 -11.33 4.95
C GLU A 186 -18.85 -10.08 5.84
N ILE A 187 -17.92 -9.16 5.59
CA ILE A 187 -17.83 -7.87 6.29
C ILE A 187 -19.02 -6.98 5.92
N ALA A 188 -19.28 -6.82 4.62
CA ALA A 188 -20.37 -5.97 4.13
C ALA A 188 -21.76 -6.47 4.55
N SER A 189 -21.93 -7.78 4.69
CA SER A 189 -23.16 -8.40 5.20
C SER A 189 -23.29 -8.37 6.72
N GLY A 190 -22.27 -7.89 7.45
CA GLY A 190 -22.25 -7.86 8.91
C GLY A 190 -22.13 -9.22 9.58
N ARG A 191 -21.81 -10.28 8.82
CA ARG A 191 -21.57 -11.64 9.36
C ARG A 191 -20.29 -11.71 10.16
N ARG A 192 -19.35 -10.81 9.87
CA ARG A 192 -18.09 -10.65 10.61
C ARG A 192 -18.02 -9.24 11.20
N PRO A 193 -17.90 -9.09 12.54
CA PRO A 193 -17.53 -7.81 13.12
C PRO A 193 -16.13 -7.45 12.61
N TYR A 194 -15.98 -6.27 12.04
CA TYR A 194 -14.77 -5.86 11.36
C TYR A 194 -14.50 -4.40 11.66
N ALA A 195 -13.40 -4.16 12.36
CA ALA A 195 -12.99 -2.82 12.74
C ALA A 195 -11.46 -2.75 12.80
N PRO A 196 -10.78 -2.90 11.66
CA PRO A 196 -9.32 -2.97 11.58
C PRO A 196 -8.61 -1.69 12.08
N PHE A 197 -9.38 -0.60 12.20
CA PHE A 197 -8.91 0.71 12.67
C PHE A 197 -9.79 1.26 13.81
N ALA A 198 -10.58 0.42 14.51
CA ALA A 198 -11.38 0.92 15.64
C ALA A 198 -10.50 1.51 16.73
N ALA A 199 -10.94 2.67 17.24
CA ALA A 199 -10.28 3.46 18.27
C ALA A 199 -9.93 2.59 19.50
N GLY A 200 -8.63 2.31 19.68
CA GLY A 200 -8.15 1.51 20.81
C GLY A 200 -6.84 0.75 20.57
N GLN A 201 -6.46 0.50 19.32
CA GLN A 201 -5.07 0.14 18.99
C GLN A 201 -4.29 1.42 18.67
N PRO A 202 -3.09 1.62 19.26
CA PRO A 202 -2.41 2.90 19.19
C PRO A 202 -2.01 3.18 17.74
N LEU A 203 -2.65 4.19 17.15
CA LEU A 203 -2.05 5.01 16.11
C LEU A 203 -0.94 5.84 16.79
N THR A 204 0.15 5.15 17.11
CA THR A 204 1.40 5.63 17.69
C THR A 204 1.32 6.40 19.03
N GLY A 205 2.35 6.19 19.84
CA GLY A 205 2.75 7.12 20.90
C GLY A 205 3.85 8.03 20.37
#